data_AF-K7MYS4-F1
#
_entry.id   AF-K7MYS4-F1
#
_cell.length_a   1.000
_cell.length_b   1.000
_cell.length_c   1.000
_cell.angle_alpha   90.00
_cell.angle_beta   90.00
_cell.angle_gamma   90.00
#
_symmetry.space_group_name_H-M   'P 1'
#
loop_
_entity.id
_entity.type
_entity.pdbx_description
1 polymer ?
#
loop_
_entity_poly.entity_id
_entity_poly.type
_entity_poly.pdbx_seq_one_letter_code
_entity_poly.pdbx_strand_id
1 'polypeptide(L)'
;MKNCDKLCNNNVLFSLFSAVDKLNSEDHGNKLNRNVFMTNTVLSGEYILRFAVGAPLTAKRHVNMAWQILQDKATALFESL
;
A
#
# COMPACT_ATOMS: atom_id res chain seq x y z
N MET A 1 16.69 -12.20 -1.83
CA MET A 1 16.23 -11.32 -2.93
C MET A 1 15.66 -12.15 -4.10
N LYS A 2 14.68 -13.05 -3.87
CA LYS A 2 14.15 -13.95 -4.94
C LYS A 2 12.63 -13.89 -5.14
N ASN A 3 11.94 -12.90 -4.58
CA ASN A 3 10.48 -12.77 -4.70
C ASN A 3 10.00 -11.49 -5.39
N CYS A 4 10.89 -10.51 -5.65
CA CYS A 4 10.54 -9.30 -6.39
C CYS A 4 10.21 -9.58 -7.86
N ASP A 5 10.90 -10.55 -8.49
CA ASP A 5 10.70 -10.86 -9.91
C ASP A 5 9.26 -11.29 -10.24
N LYS A 6 8.55 -11.90 -9.27
CA LYS A 6 7.14 -12.30 -9.44
C LYS A 6 6.17 -11.11 -9.43
N LEU A 7 6.54 -10.00 -8.78
CA LEU A 7 5.71 -8.78 -8.73
C LEU A 7 5.79 -7.98 -10.04
N CYS A 8 6.82 -8.21 -10.86
CA CYS A 8 6.98 -7.56 -12.18
C CYS A 8 6.00 -8.08 -13.24
N ASN A 9 5.12 -9.04 -12.94
CA ASN A 9 4.02 -9.35 -13.85
C ASN A 9 3.05 -8.16 -13.86
N ASN A 10 2.77 -7.60 -15.05
CA ASN A 10 1.88 -6.46 -15.27
C ASN A 10 0.54 -6.61 -14.52
N ASN A 11 0.03 -7.83 -14.36
CA ASN A 11 -1.21 -8.10 -13.63
C ASN A 11 -1.07 -7.85 -12.11
N VAL A 12 0.05 -8.24 -11.50
CA VAL A 12 0.28 -8.05 -10.05
C VAL A 12 0.55 -6.58 -9.76
N LEU A 13 1.33 -5.91 -10.62
CA LEU A 13 1.58 -4.48 -10.55
C LEU A 13 0.26 -3.69 -10.66
N PHE A 14 -0.59 -4.04 -11.62
CA PHE A 14 -1.91 -3.41 -11.78
C PHE A 14 -2.81 -3.67 -10.56
N SER A 15 -2.82 -4.89 -10.02
CA SER A 15 -3.57 -5.23 -8.81
C SER A 15 -3.12 -4.44 -7.58
N LEU A 16 -1.80 -4.29 -7.37
CA LEU A 16 -1.28 -3.50 -6.26
C LEU A 16 -1.53 -2.00 -6.46
N PHE A 17 -1.34 -1.48 -7.68
CA PHE A 17 -1.69 -0.10 -8.02
C PHE A 17 -3.17 0.18 -7.76
N SER A 18 -4.06 -0.67 -8.27
CA SER A 18 -5.50 -0.59 -8.04
C SER A 18 -5.84 -0.74 -6.55
N ALA A 19 -5.13 -1.58 -5.80
CA ALA A 19 -5.33 -1.71 -4.36
C ALA A 19 -4.96 -0.42 -3.62
N VAL A 20 -3.84 0.24 -3.98
CA VAL A 20 -3.44 1.53 -3.38
C VAL A 20 -4.39 2.64 -3.77
N ASP A 21 -4.82 2.69 -5.03
CA ASP A 21 -5.80 3.67 -5.50
C ASP A 21 -7.14 3.48 -4.79
N LYS A 22 -7.60 2.22 -4.60
CA LYS A 22 -8.77 1.88 -3.78
C LYS A 22 -8.60 2.32 -2.32
N LEU A 23 -7.42 2.15 -1.73
CA LEU A 23 -7.14 2.66 -0.37
C LEU A 23 -7.24 4.19 -0.31
N ASN A 24 -6.87 4.89 -1.38
CA ASN A 24 -7.02 6.34 -1.49
C ASN A 24 -8.45 6.77 -1.87
N SER A 25 -9.23 5.92 -2.54
CA SER A 25 -10.55 6.24 -3.12
C SER A 25 -11.76 5.70 -2.35
N GLU A 26 -11.60 4.74 -1.43
CA GLU A 26 -12.67 4.24 -0.56
C GLU A 26 -13.12 5.34 0.41
N ASP A 27 -13.94 6.26 -0.09
CA ASP A 27 -14.62 7.35 0.62
C ASP A 27 -15.86 6.85 1.38
N HIS A 28 -16.15 5.54 1.36
CA HIS A 28 -17.35 4.98 1.99
C HIS A 28 -17.15 4.63 3.46
N GLY A 29 -17.11 5.66 4.32
CA GLY A 29 -17.72 5.68 5.66
C GLY A 29 -17.35 4.61 6.71
N ASN A 30 -16.40 3.73 6.44
CA ASN A 30 -16.07 2.55 7.25
C ASN A 30 -14.64 2.71 7.77
N LYS A 31 -14.52 3.15 9.04
CA LYS A 31 -13.47 2.98 10.08
C LYS A 31 -11.96 2.97 9.75
N LEU A 32 -11.52 2.72 8.53
CA LEU A 32 -10.15 2.89 8.04
C LEU A 32 -9.95 4.37 7.71
N ASN A 33 -9.90 5.16 8.78
CA ASN A 33 -9.50 6.56 8.86
C ASN A 33 -8.77 7.12 7.63
N ARG A 34 -9.25 8.29 7.21
CA ARG A 34 -8.78 9.21 6.16
C ARG A 34 -7.33 9.70 6.31
N ASN A 35 -6.46 8.96 7.00
CA ASN A 35 -5.24 9.49 7.61
C ASN A 35 -3.95 8.89 7.03
N VAL A 36 -4.06 7.95 6.09
CA VAL A 36 -2.88 7.33 5.45
C VAL A 36 -2.99 7.51 3.94
N PHE A 37 -2.33 8.55 3.42
CA PHE A 37 -2.12 8.73 1.98
C PHE A 37 -0.82 8.04 1.57
N MET A 38 -0.90 7.15 0.59
CA MET A 38 0.26 6.48 0.02
C MET A 38 0.42 6.82 -1.45
N THR A 39 1.65 7.08 -1.88
CA THR A 39 2.04 7.19 -3.28
C THR A 39 2.92 6.01 -3.66
N ASN A 40 2.95 5.68 -4.94
CA ASN A 40 3.81 4.64 -5.47
C ASN A 40 4.76 5.21 -6.52
N THR A 41 5.90 4.54 -6.69
CA THR A 41 6.83 4.82 -7.78
C THR A 41 7.55 3.53 -8.15
N VAL A 42 7.89 3.37 -9.43
CA VAL A 42 8.76 2.30 -9.89
C VAL A 42 10.15 2.90 -10.09
N LEU A 43 11.13 2.40 -9.36
CA LEU A 43 12.54 2.81 -9.48
C LEU A 43 13.38 1.57 -9.78
N SER A 44 14.11 1.58 -10.89
CA SER A 44 15.01 0.47 -11.27
C SER A 44 14.34 -0.91 -11.30
N GLY A 45 13.06 -0.97 -11.70
CA GLY A 45 12.27 -2.20 -11.70
C GLY A 45 11.72 -2.61 -10.33
N GLU A 46 12.10 -1.93 -9.25
CA GLU A 46 11.55 -2.14 -7.91
C GLU A 46 10.32 -1.25 -7.69
N TYR A 47 9.29 -1.82 -7.07
CA TYR A 47 8.08 -1.10 -6.70
C TYR A 47 8.22 -0.52 -5.29
N ILE A 48 8.11 0.80 -5.18
CA ILE A 48 8.28 1.54 -3.93
C ILE A 48 6.96 2.18 -3.54
N LEU A 49 6.46 1.81 -2.36
CA LEU A 49 5.39 2.52 -1.67
C LEU A 49 5.98 3.59 -0.75
N ARG A 50 5.42 4.80 -0.81
CA ARG A 50 5.86 5.96 -0.03
C ARG A 50 4.67 6.54 0.72
N PHE A 51 4.90 6.95 1.95
CA PHE A 51 3.95 7.74 2.73
C PHE A 51 4.71 8.68 3.66
N ALA A 52 4.10 9.80 4.03
CA ALA A 52 4.72 10.80 4.90
C ALA A 52 4.41 10.54 6.38
N VAL A 53 5.44 10.55 7.22
CA VAL A 53 5.34 10.45 8.68
C VAL A 53 5.89 11.73 9.31
N GLY A 54 5.24 12.22 10.36
CA GLY A 54 5.72 13.37 11.14
C GLY A 54 5.05 14.71 10.82
N ALA A 55 3.95 14.72 10.06
CA ALA A 55 3.11 15.92 10.00
C ALA A 55 2.49 16.20 11.39
N PRO A 56 2.11 17.45 11.73
CA PRO A 56 1.55 17.80 13.04
C PRO A 56 0.34 16.96 13.47
N LEU A 57 -0.41 16.38 12.51
CA LEU A 57 -1.56 15.52 12.75
C LEU A 57 -1.24 14.01 12.71
N THR A 58 0.02 13.62 12.46
CA THR A 58 0.45 12.23 12.37
C THR A 58 0.85 11.68 13.74
N ALA A 59 -0.08 11.01 14.41
CA ALA A 59 0.20 10.20 15.60
C ALA A 59 0.70 8.78 15.26
N LYS A 60 1.34 8.11 16.23
CA LYS A 60 1.82 6.71 16.13
C LYS A 60 0.76 5.74 15.62
N ARG A 61 -0.50 5.92 16.01
CA ARG A 61 -1.63 5.11 15.53
C ARG A 61 -1.75 5.10 14.00
N HIS A 62 -1.49 6.23 13.32
CA HIS A 62 -1.61 6.31 11.87
C HIS A 62 -0.53 5.48 11.17
N VAL A 63 0.70 5.49 11.71
CA VAL A 63 1.81 4.65 11.22
C VAL A 63 1.51 3.17 11.42
N ASN A 64 1.02 2.79 12.61
CA ASN A 64 0.65 1.40 12.89
C ASN A 64 -0.47 0.90 11.97
N MET A 65 -1.47 1.73 11.69
CA MET A 65 -2.56 1.38 10.79
C MET A 65 -2.10 1.28 9.34
N ALA A 66 -1.23 2.20 8.88
CA ALA A 66 -0.60 2.11 7.57
C ALA A 66 0.15 0.77 7.41
N TRP A 67 0.93 0.39 8.41
CA TRP A 67 1.69 -0.86 8.42
C TRP A 67 0.78 -2.09 8.44
N GLN A 68 -0.34 -2.05 9.17
CA GLN A 68 -1.31 -3.14 9.15
C GLN A 68 -1.94 -3.31 7.77
N ILE A 69 -2.37 -2.21 7.14
CA ILE A 69 -2.95 -2.24 5.79
C ILE A 69 -1.96 -2.83 4.78
N LEU A 70 -0.68 -2.45 4.86
CA LEU A 70 0.36 -3.00 3.99
C LEU A 70 0.51 -4.51 4.17
N GLN A 71 0.51 -5.01 5.42
CA GLN A 71 0.60 -6.45 5.70
C GLN A 71 -0.64 -7.20 5.19
N ASP A 72 -1.84 -6.67 5.43
CA ASP A 72 -3.09 -7.30 5.00
C ASP A 72 -3.15 -7.44 3.48
N LYS A 73 -2.76 -6.39 2.74
CA LYS A 73 -2.71 -6.41 1.27
C LYS A 73 -1.59 -7.29 0.75
N ALA A 74 -0.41 -7.28 1.37
CA ALA A 74 0.69 -8.17 1.00
C ALA A 74 0.33 -9.65 1.20
N THR A 75 -0.39 -9.97 2.28
CA THR A 75 -0.88 -11.32 2.57
C THR A 75 -1.89 -11.76 1.52
N ALA A 76 -2.90 -10.92 1.22
CA ALA A 76 -3.89 -11.22 0.18
C ALA A 76 -3.26 -11.40 -1.22
N LEU A 77 -2.26 -10.58 -1.56
CA LEU A 77 -1.50 -10.74 -2.79
C LEU A 77 -0.71 -12.06 -2.80
N PHE A 78 -0.05 -12.39 -1.71
CA PHE A 78 0.71 -13.63 -1.58
C PHE A 78 -0.18 -14.88 -1.68
N GLU A 79 -1.40 -14.83 -1.13
CA GLU A 79 -2.40 -15.90 -1.26
C GLU A 79 -2.95 -16.04 -2.69
N SER A 80 -2.89 -14.96 -3.49
CA SER A 80 -3.35 -14.96 -4.89
C SER A 80 -2.30 -15.44 -5.91
N LEU A 81 -1.05 -15.67 -5.49
CA LEU A 81 0.06 -16.15 -6.31
C LEU A 81 0.11 -17.68 -6.39
#